data_AF-A0AAV4GAZ9-F1
#
_entry.id   AF-A0AAV4GAZ9-F1
#
_cell.length_a   1.000
_cell.length_b   1.000
_cell.length_c   1.000
_cell.angle_alpha   90.00
_cell.angle_beta   90.00
_cell.angle_gamma   90.00
#
_symmetry.space_group_name_H-M   'P 1'
#
loop_
_entity.id
_entity.type
_entity.pdbx_description
1 polymer ?
#
loop_
_entity_poly.entity_id
_entity_poly.type
_entity_poly.pdbx_seq_one_letter_code
_entity_poly.pdbx_strand_id
1 'polypeptide(L)'
;MSVPGYDQKIEFGVLVSFAYKIIDSEEEIVVATTRIETMLGDTAVAVHPEDERYAHLKGKFVQHPFDAERKMPIVFDDFVDKEFGTGAVKITPAHDHNDYELGKRHNLPFITIIDNNGLITGNCSQFT
;
A
#
# COMPACT_ATOMS: atom_id res chain seq x y z
N MET A 1 22.60 -6.59 -8.62
CA MET A 1 22.95 -7.30 -9.87
C MET A 1 24.13 -6.61 -10.54
N SER A 2 24.88 -7.32 -11.38
CA SER A 2 25.94 -6.69 -12.18
C SER A 2 25.33 -6.04 -13.41
N VAL A 3 25.50 -4.72 -13.55
CA VAL A 3 25.00 -3.96 -14.72
C VAL A 3 26.17 -3.72 -15.66
N PRO A 4 26.02 -4.02 -16.97
CA PRO A 4 27.05 -3.68 -17.93
C PRO A 4 27.41 -2.19 -17.86
N GLY A 5 28.70 -1.87 -17.66
CA GLY A 5 29.20 -0.50 -17.59
C GLY A 5 29.30 0.11 -16.19
N TYR A 6 29.01 -0.65 -15.12
CA TYR A 6 29.19 -0.22 -13.74
C TYR A 6 30.14 -1.14 -12.97
N ASP A 7 31.15 -0.55 -12.33
CA ASP A 7 32.14 -1.30 -11.53
C ASP A 7 31.59 -1.77 -10.18
N GLN A 8 30.49 -1.17 -9.72
CA GLN A 8 29.81 -1.52 -8.47
C GLN A 8 28.54 -2.33 -8.74
N LYS A 9 28.24 -3.27 -7.83
CA LYS A 9 26.95 -3.96 -7.84
C LYS A 9 25.85 -2.93 -7.58
N ILE A 10 24.90 -2.84 -8.49
CA ILE A 10 23.71 -2.00 -8.33
C ILE A 10 22.64 -2.83 -7.63
N GLU A 11 22.06 -2.29 -6.57
CA GLU A 11 20.89 -2.86 -5.92
C GLU A 11 19.66 -2.62 -6.79
N PHE A 12 18.94 -3.68 -7.14
CA PHE A 12 17.72 -3.59 -7.93
C PHE A 12 16.56 -4.09 -7.08
N GLY A 13 15.60 -3.20 -6.83
CA GLY A 13 14.38 -3.52 -6.10
C GLY A 13 14.64 -3.79 -4.63
N VAL A 14 14.37 -2.81 -3.79
CA VAL A 14 14.27 -3.03 -2.34
C VAL A 14 12.80 -3.32 -2.04
N LEU A 15 12.54 -4.45 -1.38
CA LEU A 15 11.24 -4.71 -0.80
C LEU A 15 11.20 -4.07 0.60
N VAL A 16 10.43 -3.00 0.73
CA VAL A 16 10.26 -2.25 1.97
C VAL A 16 9.04 -2.78 2.71
N SER A 17 9.23 -3.20 3.96
CA SER A 17 8.15 -3.55 4.88
C SER A 17 7.88 -2.41 5.85
N PHE A 18 6.62 -2.03 6.01
CA PHE A 18 6.19 -1.02 6.97
C PHE A 18 4.79 -1.34 7.48
N ALA A 19 4.38 -0.69 8.57
CA ALA A 19 3.16 -1.03 9.29
C ALA A 19 2.14 0.12 9.28
N TYR A 20 0.87 -0.24 9.20
CA TYR A 20 -0.25 0.65 9.43
C TYR A 20 -0.92 0.34 10.77
N LYS A 21 -1.17 1.37 11.59
CA LYS A 21 -1.88 1.20 12.86
C LYS A 21 -3.35 0.89 12.62
N ILE A 22 -3.88 -0.15 13.27
CA ILE A 22 -5.31 -0.46 13.26
C ILE A 22 -6.04 0.55 14.15
N ILE A 23 -7.12 1.14 13.64
CA ILE A 23 -7.91 2.11 14.40
C ILE A 23 -8.60 1.41 15.58
N ASP A 24 -8.60 2.07 16.74
CA ASP A 24 -9.13 1.56 18.00
C ASP A 24 -8.44 0.28 18.52
N SER A 25 -7.20 0.02 18.09
CA SER A 25 -6.34 -1.06 18.59
C SER A 25 -4.88 -0.58 18.75
N GLU A 26 -4.09 -1.33 19.52
CA GLU A 26 -2.62 -1.20 19.53
C GLU A 26 -1.95 -2.15 18.52
N GLU A 27 -2.75 -2.93 17.78
CA GLU A 27 -2.27 -3.78 16.70
C GLU A 27 -1.89 -2.96 15.45
N GLU A 28 -0.98 -3.50 14.66
CA GLU A 28 -0.56 -2.96 13.37
C GLU A 28 -0.63 -4.05 12.30
N ILE A 29 -0.87 -3.66 11.05
CA ILE A 29 -0.78 -4.54 9.89
C ILE A 29 0.46 -4.18 9.06
N VAL A 30 1.35 -5.15 8.89
CA VAL A 30 2.57 -4.98 8.11
C VAL A 30 2.28 -5.27 6.64
N VAL A 31 2.64 -4.34 5.76
CA VAL A 31 2.56 -4.48 4.31
C VAL A 31 3.97 -4.42 3.71
N ALA A 32 4.14 -4.98 2.51
CA ALA A 32 5.39 -4.93 1.77
C ALA A 32 5.19 -4.24 0.40
N THR A 33 6.14 -3.41 -0.02
CA THR A 33 6.08 -2.70 -1.30
C THR A 33 7.48 -2.44 -1.86
N THR A 34 7.60 -2.38 -3.19
CA THR A 34 8.79 -1.88 -3.87
C THR A 34 8.68 -0.40 -4.25
N ARG A 35 7.50 0.21 -4.06
CA ARG A 35 7.17 1.60 -4.41
C ARG A 35 6.64 2.33 -3.18
N ILE A 36 7.51 2.60 -2.22
CA ILE A 36 7.14 3.21 -0.94
C ILE A 36 6.57 4.62 -1.12
N GLU A 37 7.02 5.35 -2.14
CA GLU A 37 6.54 6.68 -2.50
C GLU A 37 5.05 6.70 -2.86
N THR A 38 4.50 5.59 -3.38
CA THR A 38 3.07 5.50 -3.70
C THR A 38 2.18 5.40 -2.46
N MET A 39 2.74 5.08 -1.27
CA MET A 39 2.00 4.97 -0.02
C MET A 39 1.13 6.20 0.26
N LEU A 40 1.58 7.40 -0.15
CA LEU A 40 0.84 8.65 0.03
C LEU A 40 -0.52 8.66 -0.70
N GLY A 41 -0.69 7.80 -1.71
CA GLY A 41 -1.93 7.59 -2.45
C GLY A 41 -2.68 6.32 -2.05
N ASP A 42 -2.28 5.66 -0.96
CA ASP A 42 -2.97 4.46 -0.48
C ASP A 42 -4.39 4.80 -0.04
N THR A 43 -5.30 3.87 -0.31
CA THR A 43 -6.73 4.01 0.00
C THR A 43 -7.32 2.80 0.70
N ALA A 44 -6.60 1.68 0.75
CA ALA A 44 -6.97 0.48 1.48
C ALA A 44 -5.74 -0.38 1.77
N VAL A 45 -5.91 -1.35 2.66
CA VAL A 45 -5.03 -2.54 2.75
C VAL A 45 -5.88 -3.74 2.36
N ALA A 46 -5.39 -4.57 1.44
CA ALA A 46 -6.06 -5.79 1.03
C ALA A 46 -5.40 -7.01 1.67
N VAL A 47 -6.22 -7.97 2.10
CA VAL A 47 -5.82 -9.28 2.61
C VAL A 47 -6.66 -10.36 1.93
N HIS A 48 -6.20 -11.61 1.96
CA HIS A 48 -6.96 -12.71 1.37
C HIS A 48 -8.15 -13.13 2.29
N PRO A 49 -9.35 -13.40 1.75
CA PRO A 49 -10.54 -13.84 2.51
C PRO A 49 -10.32 -15.06 3.42
N GLU A 50 -9.47 -15.99 2.99
CA GLU A 50 -9.16 -17.24 3.69
C GLU A 50 -7.86 -17.16 4.51
N ASP A 51 -7.32 -15.97 4.72
CA ASP A 51 -6.16 -15.80 5.59
C ASP A 51 -6.59 -15.63 7.05
N GLU A 52 -6.50 -16.71 7.82
CA GLU A 52 -6.91 -16.75 9.23
C GLU A 52 -6.16 -15.73 10.09
N ARG A 53 -4.95 -15.30 9.69
CA ARG A 53 -4.16 -14.28 10.40
C ARG A 53 -4.85 -12.92 10.44
N TYR A 54 -5.71 -12.63 9.47
CA TYR A 54 -6.38 -11.34 9.30
C TYR A 54 -7.90 -11.42 9.45
N ALA A 55 -8.48 -12.60 9.69
CA ALA A 55 -9.92 -12.79 9.76
C ALA A 55 -10.63 -11.86 10.79
N HIS A 56 -9.95 -11.53 11.90
CA HIS A 56 -10.47 -10.63 12.94
C HIS A 56 -10.50 -9.15 12.51
N LEU A 57 -9.87 -8.80 11.40
CA LEU A 57 -9.77 -7.44 10.87
C LEU A 57 -10.92 -7.08 9.90
N LYS A 58 -11.90 -7.97 9.72
CA LYS A 58 -13.05 -7.71 8.85
C LYS A 58 -13.85 -6.49 9.31
N GLY A 59 -14.03 -5.52 8.40
CA GLY A 59 -14.71 -4.25 8.67
C GLY A 59 -13.91 -3.27 9.51
N LYS A 60 -12.63 -3.56 9.79
CA LYS A 60 -11.71 -2.64 10.46
C LYS A 60 -11.06 -1.69 9.45
N PHE A 61 -10.48 -0.64 10.00
CA PHE A 61 -9.79 0.39 9.26
C PHE A 61 -8.38 0.56 9.84
N VAL A 62 -7.46 0.99 8.99
CA VAL A 62 -6.13 1.44 9.40
C VAL A 62 -6.00 2.94 9.24
N GLN A 63 -5.10 3.52 10.03
CA GLN A 63 -4.78 4.94 9.96
C GLN A 63 -3.60 5.16 9.00
N HIS A 64 -3.73 6.13 8.09
CA HIS A 64 -2.60 6.57 7.28
C HIS A 64 -1.55 7.28 8.16
N PRO A 65 -0.24 6.95 8.04
CA PRO A 65 0.79 7.36 9.00
C PRO A 65 1.09 8.87 8.97
N PHE A 66 0.82 9.53 7.84
CA PHE A 66 1.08 10.97 7.67
C PHE A 66 -0.19 11.81 7.57
N ASP A 67 -1.37 11.19 7.64
CA ASP A 67 -2.66 11.86 7.49
C ASP A 67 -3.63 11.30 8.53
N ALA A 68 -3.80 12.03 9.64
CA ALA A 68 -4.61 11.61 10.78
C ALA A 68 -6.12 11.55 10.48
N GLU A 69 -6.58 12.22 9.42
CA GLU A 69 -7.98 12.19 9.01
C GLU A 69 -8.28 11.03 8.05
N ARG A 70 -7.24 10.49 7.39
CA ARG A 70 -7.39 9.40 6.42
C ARG A 70 -7.42 8.02 7.06
N LYS A 71 -8.64 7.50 7.16
CA LYS A 71 -8.93 6.11 7.52
C LYS A 71 -9.07 5.26 6.27
N MET A 72 -8.33 4.17 6.18
CA MET A 72 -8.31 3.26 5.03
C MET A 72 -8.93 1.92 5.41
N PRO A 73 -9.95 1.42 4.70
CA PRO A 73 -10.53 0.11 5.01
C PRO A 73 -9.52 -1.02 4.80
N ILE A 74 -9.67 -2.07 5.62
CA ILE A 74 -9.08 -3.38 5.34
C ILE A 74 -10.08 -4.16 4.51
N VAL A 75 -9.75 -4.42 3.24
CA VAL A 75 -10.61 -5.14 2.29
C VAL A 75 -10.14 -6.59 2.14
N PHE A 76 -11.09 -7.49 1.88
CA PHE A 76 -10.82 -8.91 1.70
C PHE A 76 -11.08 -9.24 0.24
N ASP A 77 -10.02 -9.59 -0.49
CA ASP A 77 -10.06 -9.83 -1.94
C ASP A 77 -9.17 -11.03 -2.30
N ASP A 78 -9.68 -11.93 -3.12
CA ASP A 78 -9.01 -13.18 -3.52
C ASP A 78 -7.83 -12.95 -4.47
N PHE A 79 -7.65 -11.73 -4.98
CA PHE A 79 -6.44 -11.32 -5.69
C PHE A 79 -5.17 -11.39 -4.83
N VAL A 80 -5.28 -11.27 -3.50
CA VAL A 80 -4.13 -11.24 -2.60
C VAL A 80 -3.56 -12.64 -2.39
N ASP A 81 -2.28 -12.84 -2.74
CA ASP A 81 -1.58 -14.07 -2.37
C ASP A 81 -1.14 -14.02 -0.90
N LYS A 82 -1.76 -14.85 -0.06
CA LYS A 82 -1.45 -14.96 1.38
C LYS A 82 -0.04 -15.47 1.67
N GLU A 83 0.60 -16.18 0.74
CA GLU A 83 1.95 -16.71 0.90
C GLU A 83 3.03 -15.69 0.51
N PHE A 84 2.66 -14.61 -0.19
CA PHE A 84 3.59 -13.58 -0.64
C PHE A 84 3.76 -12.45 0.39
N GLY A 85 5.01 -12.17 0.76
CA GLY A 85 5.33 -11.11 1.70
C GLY A 85 4.67 -11.36 3.06
N THR A 86 3.84 -10.43 3.53
CA THR A 86 3.07 -10.59 4.76
C THR A 86 1.69 -11.23 4.53
N GLY A 87 1.23 -11.33 3.29
CA GLY A 87 -0.17 -11.63 2.95
C GLY A 87 -1.11 -10.41 3.06
N ALA A 88 -0.55 -9.22 3.30
CA ALA A 88 -1.26 -7.94 3.29
C ALA A 88 -0.61 -6.96 2.31
N VAL A 89 -1.43 -6.34 1.46
CA VAL A 89 -0.97 -5.49 0.35
C VAL A 89 -1.57 -4.10 0.48
N LYS A 90 -0.73 -3.06 0.37
CA LYS A 90 -1.22 -1.68 0.26
C LYS A 90 -1.86 -1.43 -1.11
N ILE A 91 -3.01 -0.76 -1.14
CA ILE A 91 -3.78 -0.51 -2.37
C ILE A 91 -3.72 0.96 -2.77
N THR A 92 -3.17 1.21 -3.96
CA THR A 92 -2.95 2.50 -4.63
C THR A 92 -3.62 2.56 -6.01
N PRO A 93 -4.95 2.71 -6.09
CA PRO A 93 -5.69 2.51 -7.35
C PRO A 93 -5.28 3.44 -8.50
N ALA A 94 -4.75 4.61 -8.20
CA ALA A 94 -4.32 5.58 -9.21
C ALA A 94 -2.92 5.30 -9.80
N HIS A 95 -2.14 4.40 -9.21
CA HIS A 95 -0.71 4.19 -9.54
C HIS A 95 -0.32 2.74 -9.83
N ASP A 96 -1.28 1.81 -9.81
CA ASP A 96 -1.06 0.41 -10.14
C ASP A 96 -2.28 -0.20 -10.83
N HIS A 97 -2.04 -1.04 -11.86
CA HIS A 97 -3.13 -1.63 -12.65
C HIS A 97 -3.94 -2.68 -11.88
N ASN A 98 -3.29 -3.47 -11.02
CA ASN A 98 -3.99 -4.45 -10.21
C ASN A 98 -4.80 -3.76 -9.11
N ASP A 99 -4.20 -2.76 -8.45
CA ASP A 99 -4.89 -1.94 -7.45
C ASP A 99 -6.06 -1.17 -8.07
N TYR A 100 -5.96 -0.76 -9.34
CA TYR A 100 -7.02 -0.08 -10.06
C TYR A 100 -8.27 -0.95 -10.19
N GLU A 101 -8.11 -2.22 -10.59
CA GLU A 101 -9.23 -3.15 -10.71
C GLU A 101 -9.81 -3.56 -9.35
N LEU A 102 -8.95 -3.75 -8.34
CA LEU A 102 -9.40 -3.98 -6.96
C LEU A 102 -10.15 -2.75 -6.40
N GLY A 103 -9.63 -1.56 -6.66
CA GLY A 103 -10.25 -0.28 -6.30
C GLY A 103 -11.65 -0.12 -6.90
N LYS A 104 -11.86 -0.56 -8.15
CA LYS A 104 -13.19 -0.62 -8.74
C LYS A 104 -14.13 -1.60 -8.03
N ARG A 105 -13.67 -2.83 -7.76
CA ARG A 105 -14.47 -3.87 -7.09
C ARG A 105 -14.94 -3.44 -5.70
N HIS A 106 -14.07 -2.76 -4.95
CA HIS A 106 -14.34 -2.32 -3.58
C HIS A 106 -14.77 -0.85 -3.47
N ASN A 107 -15.01 -0.17 -4.60
CA ASN A 107 -15.41 1.24 -4.67
C ASN A 107 -14.48 2.17 -3.86
N LEU A 108 -13.16 1.97 -4.00
CA LEU A 108 -12.14 2.75 -3.32
C LEU A 108 -11.89 4.09 -4.02
N PRO A 109 -11.46 5.14 -3.28
CA PRO A 109 -11.04 6.39 -3.88
C PRO A 109 -9.83 6.23 -4.82
N PHE A 110 -9.70 7.10 -5.81
CA PHE A 110 -8.55 7.15 -6.72
C PHE A 110 -7.79 8.44 -6.45
N ILE A 111 -6.69 8.36 -5.70
CA ILE A 111 -5.88 9.52 -5.28
C ILE A 111 -4.61 9.60 -6.13
N THR A 112 -4.58 10.54 -7.07
CA THR A 112 -3.37 10.84 -7.85
C THR A 112 -2.40 11.69 -7.03
N ILE A 113 -1.22 11.15 -6.72
CA ILE A 113 -0.16 11.81 -5.94
C ILE A 113 1.07 12.16 -6.78
N ILE A 114 1.22 11.58 -7.97
CA ILE A 114 2.32 11.82 -8.90
C ILE A 114 1.72 12.40 -10.19
N ASP A 115 2.23 13.53 -10.64
CA ASP A 115 1.78 14.16 -11.89
C ASP A 115 2.50 13.59 -13.13
N ASN A 116 2.15 14.11 -14.30
CA ASN A 116 2.78 13.71 -15.57
C ASN A 116 4.27 14.09 -15.68
N ASN A 117 4.78 14.94 -14.79
CA ASN A 117 6.19 15.29 -14.70
C ASN A 117 6.96 14.36 -13.74
N GLY A 118 6.27 13.42 -13.09
CA GLY A 118 6.85 12.54 -12.08
C GLY A 118 7.05 13.21 -10.71
N LEU A 119 6.39 14.34 -10.45
CA LEU A 119 6.52 15.09 -9.20
C LEU A 119 5.40 14.71 -8.23
N ILE A 120 5.71 14.68 -6.93
CA ILE A 120 4.69 14.55 -5.88
C ILE A 120 3.85 15.83 -5.85
N THR A 121 2.53 15.70 -5.82
CA THR A 121 1.59 16.83 -5.88
C THR A 121 0.49 16.75 -4.81
N GLY A 122 -0.35 17.79 -4.77
CA GLY A 122 -1.48 17.89 -3.84
C GLY A 122 -1.03 18.08 -2.39
N ASN A 123 -1.80 17.53 -1.45
CA ASN A 123 -1.52 17.65 -0.02
C ASN A 123 -0.31 16.81 0.43
N CYS A 124 0.34 16.11 -0.50
CA CYS A 124 1.47 15.23 -0.24
C CYS A 124 2.83 15.90 -0.54
N SER A 125 2.85 17.10 -1.13
CA SER A 125 4.09 17.72 -1.66
C SER A 125 4.79 18.70 -0.71
N GLN A 126 4.12 19.16 0.36
CA GLN A 126 4.66 20.20 1.24
C GLN A 126 4.91 19.65 2.65
N PHE A 127 6.17 19.71 3.09
CA PHE A 127 6.53 19.53 4.49
C PHE A 127 6.42 20.91 5.16
N THR A 128 5.45 21.08 6.07
CA THR A 128 5.34 22.28 6.92
C THR A 128 5.84 21.99 8.31
#